data_AF-A0A7S2VGC4-F1
#
_entry.id   AF-A0A7S2VGC4-F1
#
_cell.length_a   1.000
_cell.length_b   1.000
_cell.length_c   1.000
_cell.angle_alpha   90.00
_cell.angle_beta   90.00
_cell.angle_gamma   90.00
#
_symmetry.space_group_name_H-M   'P 1'
#
loop_
_entity.id
_entity.type
_entity.pdbx_description
1 polymer ?
#
loop_
_entity_poly.entity_id
_entity_poly.type
_entity_poly.pdbx_seq_one_letter_code
_entity_poly.pdbx_strand_id
1 'polypeptide(L)'
;NLALTLEILQEFHNVTDVIVYGNDFVGESVDLANQLMDQGILNTGRANGHKGRICQSDSRNLSHVPSNSFDLVFTGYLSPMYDPLQTNLPDDGDDDDDDDDDDKEGSKLWAFYDKVCEEDNQALKMAMAFQQEEWFSQWVQEMIRIAKPGSPVIVEQVSPPYCDFQGDWDGVSRDFWKRQVYNGTGAWKDIDPESLDFATAGMFREDRYNVYLQKKAA
;
A
#
# COMPACT_ATOMS: atom_id res chain seq x y z
N ASN A 1 -1.55 -12.27 -3.10
CA ASN A 1 -2.69 -11.33 -3.34
C ASN A 1 -3.02 -11.22 -4.81
N LEU A 2 -2.12 -10.74 -5.68
CA LEU A 2 -2.41 -10.53 -7.11
C LEU A 2 -3.06 -11.72 -7.84
N ALA A 3 -2.49 -12.94 -7.75
CA ALA A 3 -3.04 -14.11 -8.45
C ALA A 3 -4.47 -14.44 -7.99
N LEU A 4 -4.74 -14.36 -6.68
CA LEU A 4 -6.08 -14.53 -6.11
C LEU A 4 -7.05 -13.45 -6.61
N THR A 5 -6.63 -12.18 -6.67
CA THR A 5 -7.45 -11.10 -7.22
C THR A 5 -7.81 -11.36 -8.68
N LEU A 6 -6.87 -11.85 -9.49
CA LEU A 6 -7.12 -12.21 -10.89
C LEU A 6 -8.09 -13.39 -11.01
N GLU A 7 -7.96 -14.39 -10.15
CA GLU A 7 -8.89 -15.51 -10.08
C GLU A 7 -10.31 -15.04 -9.74
N ILE A 8 -10.47 -14.14 -8.76
CA ILE A 8 -11.79 -13.57 -8.39
C ILE A 8 -12.40 -12.78 -9.56
N LEU A 9 -11.62 -11.91 -10.21
CA LEU A 9 -12.08 -11.14 -11.37
C LEU A 9 -12.54 -12.05 -12.50
N GLN A 10 -11.86 -13.16 -12.72
CA GLN A 10 -12.25 -14.15 -13.71
C GLN A 10 -13.51 -14.93 -13.28
N GLU A 11 -13.54 -15.51 -12.08
CA GLU A 11 -14.60 -16.41 -11.64
C GLU A 11 -15.94 -15.70 -11.43
N PHE A 12 -15.92 -14.51 -10.83
CA PHE A 12 -17.14 -13.81 -10.42
C PHE A 12 -17.56 -12.72 -11.39
N HIS A 13 -16.61 -12.15 -12.14
CA HIS A 13 -16.87 -11.03 -13.04
C HIS A 13 -16.61 -11.34 -14.52
N ASN A 14 -16.17 -12.57 -14.83
CA ASN A 14 -15.89 -13.04 -16.20
C ASN A 14 -14.90 -12.13 -16.97
N VAL A 15 -13.99 -11.49 -16.24
CA VAL A 15 -12.91 -10.69 -16.82
C VAL A 15 -11.80 -11.63 -17.27
N THR A 16 -11.37 -11.52 -18.53
CA THR A 16 -10.37 -12.38 -19.17
C THR A 16 -9.39 -11.51 -19.99
N ASP A 17 -8.27 -12.11 -20.43
CA ASP A 17 -7.23 -11.45 -21.24
C ASP A 17 -6.64 -10.21 -20.54
N VAL A 18 -6.41 -10.34 -19.22
CA VAL A 18 -5.88 -9.27 -18.38
C VAL A 18 -4.39 -9.10 -18.61
N ILE A 19 -3.94 -7.87 -18.85
CA ILE A 19 -2.50 -7.55 -18.89
C ILE A 19 -2.08 -6.91 -17.57
N VAL A 20 -1.13 -7.54 -16.88
CA VAL A 20 -0.66 -7.10 -15.57
C VAL A 20 0.65 -6.32 -15.70
N TYR A 21 0.65 -5.10 -15.17
CA TYR A 21 1.85 -4.28 -15.02
C TYR A 21 2.17 -4.14 -13.55
N GLY A 22 3.43 -3.83 -13.23
CA GLY A 22 3.86 -3.73 -11.84
C GLY A 22 4.96 -2.71 -11.62
N ASN A 23 5.08 -2.28 -10.38
CA ASN A 23 6.13 -1.39 -9.93
C ASN A 23 6.52 -1.78 -8.50
N ASP A 24 7.82 -1.80 -8.24
CA ASP A 24 8.39 -1.91 -6.89
C ASP A 24 9.63 -1.00 -6.82
N PHE A 25 10.00 -0.51 -5.65
CA PHE A 25 11.21 0.29 -5.47
C PHE A 25 12.46 -0.60 -5.29
N VAL A 26 12.28 -1.84 -4.85
CA VAL A 26 13.36 -2.82 -4.64
C VAL A 26 13.63 -3.59 -5.93
N GLY A 27 14.84 -3.43 -6.48
CA GLY A 27 15.22 -4.07 -7.75
C GLY A 27 15.15 -5.60 -7.70
N GLU A 28 15.58 -6.21 -6.61
CA GLU A 28 15.54 -7.68 -6.44
C GLU A 28 14.10 -8.22 -6.45
N SER A 29 13.15 -7.50 -5.82
CA SER A 29 11.73 -7.82 -5.86
C SER A 29 11.18 -7.77 -7.29
N VAL A 30 11.60 -6.77 -8.08
CA VAL A 30 11.22 -6.63 -9.50
C VAL A 30 11.75 -7.80 -10.32
N ASP A 31 13.00 -8.18 -10.13
CA ASP A 31 13.63 -9.28 -10.86
C ASP A 31 12.94 -10.62 -10.55
N LEU A 32 12.69 -10.88 -9.27
CA LEU A 32 11.97 -12.07 -8.82
C LEU A 32 10.54 -12.10 -9.37
N ALA A 33 9.81 -10.99 -9.28
CA ALA A 33 8.44 -10.89 -9.81
C ALA A 33 8.41 -11.14 -11.32
N ASN A 34 9.37 -10.56 -12.07
CA ASN A 34 9.50 -10.79 -13.50
C ASN A 34 9.76 -12.28 -13.81
N GLN A 35 10.66 -12.93 -13.08
CA GLN A 35 10.98 -14.35 -13.24
C GLN A 35 9.76 -15.23 -12.98
N LEU A 36 9.02 -15.00 -11.89
CA LEU A 36 7.82 -15.75 -11.55
C LEU A 36 6.72 -15.59 -12.61
N MET A 37 6.54 -14.38 -13.14
CA MET A 37 5.56 -14.14 -14.20
C MET A 37 5.96 -14.76 -15.54
N ASP A 38 7.25 -14.78 -15.89
CA ASP A 38 7.74 -15.47 -17.09
C ASP A 38 7.61 -16.99 -16.99
N GLN A 39 7.57 -17.54 -15.76
CA GLN A 39 7.24 -18.95 -15.50
C GLN A 39 5.74 -19.26 -15.60
N GLY A 40 4.90 -18.26 -15.89
CA GLY A 40 3.48 -18.46 -16.13
C GLY A 40 2.63 -18.47 -14.86
N ILE A 41 3.07 -17.82 -13.76
CA ILE A 41 2.24 -17.68 -12.55
C ILE A 41 0.92 -16.93 -12.80
N LEU A 42 0.84 -16.15 -13.89
CA LEU A 42 -0.40 -15.48 -14.34
C LEU A 42 -1.25 -16.35 -15.27
N ASN A 43 -0.71 -17.48 -15.73
CA ASN A 43 -1.44 -18.48 -16.52
C ASN A 43 -2.14 -19.50 -15.60
N THR A 44 -2.54 -19.08 -14.40
CA THR A 44 -3.35 -19.91 -13.50
C THR A 44 -4.81 -19.87 -13.97
N GLY A 45 -5.35 -21.02 -14.33
CA GLY A 45 -6.77 -21.15 -14.68
C GLY A 45 -7.16 -20.67 -16.08
N ARG A 46 -8.34 -20.05 -16.20
CA ARG A 46 -8.96 -19.63 -17.48
C ARG A 46 -8.82 -18.13 -17.77
N ALA A 47 -8.20 -17.36 -16.86
CA ALA A 47 -8.10 -15.90 -16.95
C ALA A 47 -7.23 -15.41 -18.11
N ASN A 48 -6.35 -16.28 -18.62
CA ASN A 48 -5.40 -15.97 -19.70
C ASN A 48 -4.64 -14.66 -19.42
N GLY A 49 -4.08 -14.55 -18.22
CA GLY A 49 -3.34 -13.37 -17.78
C GLY A 49 -2.03 -13.23 -18.54
N HIS A 50 -1.77 -12.03 -19.05
CA HIS A 50 -0.54 -11.69 -19.73
C HIS A 50 0.33 -10.80 -18.87
N LYS A 51 1.63 -11.11 -18.84
CA LYS A 51 2.63 -10.25 -18.22
C LYS A 51 2.86 -9.02 -19.11
N GLY A 52 2.64 -7.84 -18.54
CA GLY A 52 3.10 -6.56 -19.06
C GLY A 52 4.54 -6.26 -18.61
N ARG A 53 4.85 -5.00 -18.33
CA ARG A 53 6.15 -4.61 -17.80
C ARG A 53 6.08 -4.42 -16.28
N ILE A 54 7.05 -5.00 -15.56
CA ILE A 54 7.31 -4.71 -14.15
C ILE A 54 8.63 -3.95 -14.05
N CYS A 55 8.59 -2.77 -13.43
CA CYS A 55 9.73 -1.86 -13.35
C CYS A 55 10.13 -1.54 -11.93
N GLN A 56 11.44 -1.36 -11.73
CA GLN A 56 11.95 -0.66 -10.56
C GLN A 56 11.67 0.83 -10.68
N SER A 57 10.92 1.40 -9.74
CA SER A 57 10.68 2.84 -9.64
C SER A 57 10.08 3.18 -8.26
N ASP A 58 10.22 4.44 -7.84
CA ASP A 58 9.47 4.99 -6.72
C ASP A 58 7.99 5.14 -7.10
N SER A 59 7.09 4.47 -6.38
CA SER A 59 5.65 4.50 -6.64
C SER A 59 5.02 5.87 -6.39
N ARG A 60 5.71 6.79 -5.70
CA ARG A 60 5.29 8.20 -5.54
C ARG A 60 5.54 9.05 -6.78
N ASN A 61 6.29 8.52 -7.77
CA ASN A 61 6.57 9.23 -9.02
C ASN A 61 6.55 8.25 -10.19
N LEU A 62 5.36 8.10 -10.78
CA LEU A 62 5.14 7.27 -11.96
C LEU A 62 5.03 8.12 -13.23
N SER A 63 5.71 9.27 -13.29
CA SER A 63 5.65 10.19 -14.44
C SER A 63 5.97 9.57 -15.81
N HIS A 64 6.70 8.44 -15.81
CA HIS A 64 6.99 7.64 -17.02
C HIS A 64 5.80 6.79 -17.49
N VAL A 65 4.75 6.65 -16.68
CA VAL A 65 3.49 5.99 -16.99
C VAL A 65 2.45 7.06 -17.38
N PRO A 66 1.87 7.01 -18.59
CA PRO A 66 0.85 7.96 -18.99
C PRO A 66 -0.38 7.94 -18.07
N SER A 67 -1.02 9.09 -17.90
CA SER A 67 -2.29 9.17 -17.17
C SER A 67 -3.38 8.37 -17.90
N ASN A 68 -4.37 7.87 -17.15
CA ASN A 68 -5.50 7.10 -17.70
C ASN A 68 -5.08 5.86 -18.52
N SER A 69 -4.06 5.13 -18.06
CA SER A 69 -3.54 3.93 -18.74
C SER A 69 -4.28 2.65 -18.34
N PHE A 70 -4.80 2.56 -17.11
CA PHE A 70 -5.27 1.30 -16.54
C PHE A 70 -6.77 1.29 -16.22
N ASP A 71 -7.43 0.17 -16.51
CA ASP A 71 -8.84 -0.07 -16.22
C ASP A 71 -9.09 -0.42 -14.74
N LEU A 72 -8.04 -0.86 -14.02
CA LEU A 72 -8.00 -1.13 -12.58
C LEU A 72 -6.61 -0.76 -12.07
N VAL A 73 -6.53 -0.04 -10.94
CA VAL A 73 -5.28 0.19 -10.22
C VAL A 73 -5.41 -0.36 -8.80
N PHE A 74 -4.44 -1.17 -8.39
CA PHE A 74 -4.55 -1.98 -7.20
C PHE A 74 -3.19 -2.08 -6.51
N THR A 75 -3.19 -2.09 -5.18
CA THR A 75 -2.09 -2.64 -4.39
C THR A 75 -2.59 -3.67 -3.40
N GLY A 76 -1.74 -4.68 -3.16
CA GLY A 76 -1.90 -5.63 -2.07
C GLY A 76 -1.24 -5.11 -0.79
N TYR A 77 -0.60 -6.01 -0.06
CA TYR A 77 0.17 -5.68 1.14
C TYR A 77 1.20 -4.58 0.85
N LEU A 78 1.05 -3.45 1.55
CA LEU A 78 2.02 -2.38 1.56
C LEU A 78 3.02 -2.63 2.68
N SER A 79 4.30 -2.60 2.33
CA SER A 79 5.37 -2.31 3.29
C SER A 79 5.41 -0.79 3.45
N PRO A 80 4.90 -0.24 4.55
CA PRO A 80 4.80 1.20 4.68
C PRO A 80 6.18 1.81 5.00
N MET A 81 6.21 3.14 5.16
CA MET A 81 7.44 3.83 5.55
C MET A 81 7.93 3.33 6.91
N TYR A 82 9.13 2.77 6.90
CA TYR A 82 9.74 2.08 8.03
C TYR A 82 10.28 3.04 9.11
N ASP A 83 10.87 4.18 8.70
CA ASP A 83 11.42 5.20 9.59
C ASP A 83 10.93 6.60 9.17
N PRO A 84 9.65 6.94 9.43
CA PRO A 84 9.06 8.24 9.06
C PRO A 84 9.81 9.44 9.62
N LEU A 85 10.46 9.31 10.78
CA LEU A 85 11.24 10.39 11.40
C LEU A 85 12.71 10.41 10.97
N GLN A 86 13.14 9.49 10.09
CA GLN A 86 14.50 9.40 9.55
C GLN A 86 15.56 9.46 10.66
N THR A 87 15.31 8.73 11.73
CA THR A 87 16.14 8.70 12.93
C THR A 87 17.53 8.13 12.66
N ASN A 88 17.68 7.31 11.61
CA ASN A 88 18.89 6.53 11.31
C ASN A 88 19.32 5.63 12.48
N LEU A 89 18.37 5.24 13.34
CA LEU A 89 18.64 4.23 14.36
C LEU A 89 18.79 2.88 13.67
N PRO A 90 19.74 2.04 14.13
CA PRO A 90 19.86 0.70 13.60
C PRO A 90 18.56 -0.06 13.88
N ASP A 91 18.06 -0.72 12.84
CA ASP A 91 17.14 -1.83 13.02
C ASP A 91 18.00 -3.03 13.41
N ASP A 92 18.08 -3.27 14.71
CA ASP A 92 18.61 -4.54 15.21
C ASP A 92 17.49 -5.55 14.94
N GLY A 93 17.48 -6.08 13.70
CA GLY A 93 16.38 -6.84 13.12
C GLY A 93 15.93 -8.05 13.94
N ASP A 94 14.74 -8.55 13.60
CA ASP A 94 14.07 -9.73 14.16
C ASP A 94 15.03 -10.70 14.89
N ASP A 95 14.85 -10.82 16.20
CA ASP A 95 15.32 -11.94 17.01
C ASP A 95 14.66 -13.23 16.50
N ASP A 96 15.09 -13.72 15.33
CA ASP A 96 15.04 -15.13 14.97
C ASP A 96 16.27 -15.81 15.59
N ASP A 97 16.31 -15.87 16.92
CA ASP A 97 17.07 -16.89 17.63
C ASP A 97 16.22 -17.36 18.82
N ASP A 98 15.79 -18.62 18.74
CA ASP A 98 15.06 -19.41 19.72
C ASP A 98 15.85 -19.60 21.04
N ASP A 99 16.20 -18.52 21.75
CA ASP A 99 16.83 -18.63 23.07
C ASP A 99 15.96 -17.99 24.16
N ASP A 100 15.48 -18.87 25.05
CA ASP A 100 14.77 -18.62 26.30
C ASP A 100 15.62 -17.79 27.29
N ASP A 101 15.93 -16.53 27.00
CA ASP A 101 16.56 -15.62 27.96
C ASP A 101 15.92 -14.22 27.92
N ASP A 102 15.48 -13.76 29.10
CA ASP A 102 14.66 -12.58 29.41
C ASP A 102 15.28 -11.19 29.08
N ASP A 103 16.26 -11.10 28.17
CA ASP A 103 16.98 -9.86 27.84
C ASP A 103 16.74 -9.43 26.38
N LYS A 104 15.47 -9.24 25.99
CA LYS A 104 15.11 -8.61 24.71
C LYS A 104 15.42 -7.12 24.75
N GLU A 105 16.63 -6.73 24.35
CA GLU A 105 16.91 -5.36 23.91
C GLU A 105 16.24 -5.17 22.52
N GLY A 106 14.91 -5.13 22.50
CA GLY A 106 14.12 -5.01 21.26
C GLY A 106 14.58 -3.82 20.41
N SER A 107 14.48 -3.95 19.07
CA SER A 107 14.97 -2.98 18.08
C SER A 107 14.93 -1.55 18.61
N LYS A 108 16.10 -0.89 18.64
CA LYS A 108 16.22 0.50 19.12
C LYS A 108 15.25 1.46 18.43
N LEU A 109 14.87 1.12 17.19
CA LEU A 109 13.88 1.86 16.42
C LEU A 109 12.46 1.69 16.99
N TRP A 110 12.02 0.46 17.26
CA TRP A 110 10.71 0.20 17.89
C TRP A 110 10.62 0.87 19.26
N ALA A 111 11.66 0.71 20.09
CA ALA A 111 11.72 1.35 21.41
C ALA A 111 11.70 2.89 21.33
N PHE A 112 12.22 3.47 20.25
CA PHE A 112 12.12 4.91 20.01
C PHE A 112 10.69 5.32 19.63
N TYR A 113 10.04 4.58 18.72
CA TYR A 113 8.68 4.90 18.30
C TYR A 113 7.63 4.66 19.39
N ASP A 114 7.83 3.68 20.27
CA ASP A 114 7.00 3.50 21.45
C ASP A 114 7.02 4.74 22.35
N LYS A 115 8.20 5.30 22.58
CA LYS A 115 8.36 6.57 23.32
C LYS A 115 7.69 7.72 22.59
N VAL A 116 7.77 7.78 21.26
CA VAL A 116 7.07 8.83 20.47
C VAL A 116 5.56 8.80 20.72
N CYS A 117 4.98 7.64 21.01
CA CYS A 117 3.55 7.48 21.26
C CYS A 117 3.11 7.86 22.68
N GLU A 118 4.03 8.11 23.60
CA GLU A 118 3.73 8.65 24.94
C GLU A 118 3.14 10.08 24.85
N GLU A 119 2.24 10.43 25.76
CA GLU A 119 1.45 11.69 25.69
C GLU A 119 2.31 12.96 25.63
N ASP A 120 3.51 12.94 26.21
CA ASP A 120 4.42 14.09 26.27
C ASP A 120 5.13 14.38 24.93
N ASN A 121 5.05 13.46 23.95
CA ASN A 121 5.75 13.55 22.67
C ASN A 121 4.87 13.97 21.49
N GLN A 122 3.82 14.76 21.77
CA GLN A 122 2.81 15.16 20.78
C GLN A 122 3.40 15.76 19.48
N ALA A 123 4.49 16.53 19.56
CA ALA A 123 5.14 17.10 18.39
C ALA A 123 5.77 16.02 17.46
N LEU A 124 6.42 15.02 18.05
CA LEU A 124 7.00 13.90 17.31
C LEU A 124 5.91 12.99 16.74
N LYS A 125 4.86 12.73 17.51
CA LYS A 125 3.67 11.98 17.05
C LYS A 125 3.02 12.65 15.85
N MET A 126 2.83 13.98 15.89
CA MET A 126 2.31 14.74 14.75
C MET A 126 3.25 14.72 13.54
N ALA A 127 4.57 14.85 13.76
CA ALA A 127 5.55 14.80 12.68
C ALA A 127 5.58 13.43 11.99
N MET A 128 5.53 12.35 12.77
CA MET A 128 5.46 10.98 12.28
C MET A 128 4.23 10.76 11.40
N ALA A 129 3.04 11.07 11.93
CA ALA A 129 1.79 10.96 11.19
C ALA A 129 1.80 11.82 9.91
N PHE A 130 2.36 13.03 9.95
CA PHE A 130 2.48 13.89 8.79
C PHE A 130 3.34 13.26 7.68
N GLN A 131 4.50 12.69 8.01
CA GLN A 131 5.37 12.04 7.02
C GLN A 131 4.67 10.84 6.37
N GLN A 132 3.96 10.05 7.18
CA GLN A 132 3.18 8.91 6.71
C GLN A 132 2.06 9.34 5.75
N GLU A 133 1.28 10.34 6.14
CA GLU A 133 0.20 10.90 5.33
C GLU A 133 0.71 11.51 4.02
N GLU A 134 1.83 12.22 4.04
CA GLU A 134 2.43 12.80 2.84
C GLU A 134 2.86 11.72 1.85
N TRP A 135 3.52 10.66 2.34
CA TRP A 135 3.92 9.54 1.49
C TRP A 135 2.73 8.84 0.87
N PHE A 136 1.70 8.50 1.67
CA PHE A 136 0.46 7.90 1.18
C PHE A 136 -0.24 8.82 0.17
N SER A 137 -0.28 10.12 0.44
CA SER A 137 -0.92 11.09 -0.45
C SER A 137 -0.24 11.16 -1.82
N GLN A 138 1.09 11.19 -1.87
CA GLN A 138 1.83 11.23 -3.13
C GLN A 138 1.67 9.93 -3.92
N TRP A 139 1.80 8.80 -3.24
CA TRP A 139 1.66 7.48 -3.86
C TRP A 139 0.25 7.24 -4.42
N VAL A 140 -0.79 7.52 -3.64
CA VAL A 140 -2.18 7.34 -4.10
C VAL A 140 -2.54 8.32 -5.22
N GLN A 141 -2.00 9.55 -5.22
CA GLN A 141 -2.20 10.46 -6.34
C GLN A 141 -1.71 9.88 -7.67
N GLU A 142 -0.56 9.21 -7.67
CA GLU A 142 -0.07 8.54 -8.86
C GLU A 142 -0.97 7.38 -9.29
N MET A 143 -1.50 6.59 -8.34
CA MET A 143 -2.49 5.55 -8.62
C MET A 143 -3.77 6.13 -9.28
N ILE A 144 -4.30 7.23 -8.73
CA ILE A 144 -5.48 7.91 -9.28
C ILE A 144 -5.17 8.46 -10.67
N ARG A 145 -3.99 9.05 -10.86
CA ARG A 145 -3.58 9.63 -12.14
C ARG A 145 -3.53 8.60 -13.26
N ILE A 146 -2.95 7.42 -12.99
CA ILE A 146 -2.81 6.36 -14.00
C ILE A 146 -4.11 5.55 -14.23
N ALA A 147 -5.07 5.59 -13.31
CA ALA A 147 -6.40 5.01 -13.50
C ALA A 147 -7.19 5.76 -14.57
N LYS A 148 -7.92 5.04 -15.43
CA LYS A 148 -8.86 5.63 -16.39
C LYS A 148 -10.08 6.26 -15.68
N PRO A 149 -10.78 7.23 -16.32
CA PRO A 149 -12.04 7.73 -15.80
C PRO A 149 -13.04 6.59 -15.57
N GLY A 150 -13.72 6.60 -14.42
CA GLY A 150 -14.65 5.54 -14.01
C GLY A 150 -13.98 4.30 -13.41
N SER A 151 -12.65 4.18 -13.45
CA SER A 151 -11.94 3.00 -12.93
C SER A 151 -11.79 3.00 -11.41
N PRO A 152 -11.82 1.80 -10.79
CA PRO A 152 -11.50 1.63 -9.38
C PRO A 152 -10.02 1.82 -9.08
N VAL A 153 -9.74 2.39 -7.91
CA VAL A 153 -8.44 2.48 -7.25
C VAL A 153 -8.57 1.80 -5.89
N ILE A 154 -7.85 0.70 -5.70
CA ILE A 154 -8.00 -0.16 -4.52
C ILE A 154 -6.68 -0.23 -3.77
N VAL A 155 -6.76 -0.03 -2.45
CA VAL A 155 -5.62 -0.17 -1.55
C VAL A 155 -5.95 -1.20 -0.49
N GLU A 156 -5.30 -2.36 -0.52
CA GLU A 156 -5.50 -3.39 0.49
C GLU A 156 -4.51 -3.29 1.66
N GLN A 157 -4.90 -3.86 2.80
CA GLN A 157 -4.04 -4.07 3.96
C GLN A 157 -3.41 -2.77 4.49
N VAL A 158 -4.17 -1.67 4.51
CA VAL A 158 -3.74 -0.42 5.14
C VAL A 158 -3.69 -0.63 6.65
N SER A 159 -2.54 -0.33 7.24
CA SER A 159 -2.37 -0.29 8.69
C SER A 159 -2.97 0.99 9.27
N PRO A 160 -3.48 0.98 10.51
CA PRO A 160 -3.69 2.21 11.28
C PRO A 160 -2.37 2.96 11.53
N PRO A 161 -2.42 4.22 11.98
CA PRO A 161 -1.24 4.91 12.48
C PRO A 161 -0.56 4.11 13.61
N TYR A 162 0.77 4.13 13.68
CA TYR A 162 1.56 3.33 14.62
C TYR A 162 1.14 3.54 16.08
N CYS A 163 0.93 4.79 16.50
CA CYS A 163 0.49 5.08 17.86
C CYS A 163 -0.95 4.66 18.18
N ASP A 164 -1.73 4.26 17.17
CA ASP A 164 -3.04 3.64 17.37
C ASP A 164 -2.93 2.10 17.38
N PHE A 165 -1.86 1.54 16.78
CA PHE A 165 -1.58 0.10 16.77
C PHE A 165 -0.06 -0.19 16.68
N GLN A 166 0.56 -0.44 17.84
CA GLN A 166 2.02 -0.63 17.98
C GLN A 166 2.52 -2.03 17.56
N GLY A 167 1.67 -2.85 16.92
CA GLY A 167 2.00 -4.21 16.47
C GLY A 167 2.17 -4.34 14.95
N ASP A 168 2.20 -3.22 14.25
CA ASP A 168 2.30 -3.19 12.80
C ASP A 168 3.02 -1.95 12.32
N TRP A 169 3.54 -2.02 11.11
CA TRP A 169 4.24 -0.90 10.50
C TRP A 169 3.24 0.22 10.17
N ASP A 170 3.67 1.46 10.44
CA ASP A 170 2.85 2.68 10.44
C ASP A 170 2.00 2.83 9.18
N GLY A 171 0.71 3.14 9.29
CA GLY A 171 -0.13 3.44 8.15
C GLY A 171 -0.86 4.76 8.35
N VAL A 172 -2.07 4.89 7.81
CA VAL A 172 -2.83 6.14 7.91
C VAL A 172 -4.19 5.87 8.51
N SER A 173 -4.81 6.89 9.07
CA SER A 173 -6.16 6.77 9.64
C SER A 173 -7.23 6.76 8.55
N ARG A 174 -8.43 6.24 8.86
CA ARG A 174 -9.61 6.39 7.97
C ARG A 174 -9.95 7.86 7.72
N ASP A 175 -9.66 8.74 8.67
CA ASP A 175 -9.91 10.17 8.54
C ASP A 175 -8.92 10.87 7.60
N PHE A 176 -7.69 10.36 7.42
CA PHE A 176 -6.81 10.79 6.35
C PHE A 176 -7.47 10.61 4.98
N TRP A 177 -7.99 9.42 4.69
CA TRP A 177 -8.66 9.12 3.41
C TRP A 177 -9.85 10.05 3.17
N LYS A 178 -10.71 10.25 4.19
CA LYS A 178 -11.82 11.21 4.10
C LYS A 178 -11.31 12.61 3.78
N ARG A 179 -10.31 13.11 4.52
CA ARG A 179 -9.75 14.45 4.27
C ARG A 179 -9.21 14.60 2.85
N GLN A 180 -8.48 13.61 2.34
CA GLN A 180 -7.93 13.65 1.00
C GLN A 180 -9.04 13.61 -0.08
N VAL A 181 -10.03 12.73 0.09
CA VAL A 181 -11.14 12.61 -0.88
C VAL A 181 -12.00 13.88 -0.94
N TYR A 182 -12.31 14.50 0.20
CA TYR A 182 -13.18 15.68 0.24
C TYR A 182 -12.45 17.01 0.01
N ASN A 183 -11.20 17.14 0.48
CA ASN A 183 -10.47 18.41 0.52
C ASN A 183 -9.10 18.36 -0.18
N GLY A 184 -8.71 17.21 -0.73
CA GLY A 184 -7.42 17.02 -1.35
C GLY A 184 -7.20 17.86 -2.61
N THR A 185 -5.95 17.85 -3.07
CA THR A 185 -5.55 18.56 -4.29
C THR A 185 -4.94 17.60 -5.31
N GLY A 186 -4.59 18.10 -6.49
CA GLY A 186 -4.07 17.26 -7.56
C GLY A 186 -5.07 16.20 -7.99
N ALA A 187 -4.59 14.96 -8.14
CA ALA A 187 -5.40 13.83 -8.59
C ALA A 187 -6.52 13.44 -7.61
N TRP A 188 -6.42 13.80 -6.32
CA TRP A 188 -7.50 13.57 -5.35
C TRP A 188 -8.82 14.22 -5.75
N LYS A 189 -8.78 15.33 -6.49
CA LYS A 189 -10.00 16.00 -7.01
C LYS A 189 -10.75 15.17 -8.03
N ASP A 190 -10.09 14.18 -8.63
CA ASP A 190 -10.66 13.30 -9.63
C ASP A 190 -11.37 12.09 -9.02
N ILE A 191 -11.33 11.90 -7.70
CA ILE A 191 -12.10 10.86 -7.01
C ILE A 191 -13.56 11.29 -6.84
N ASP A 192 -14.48 10.34 -7.04
CA ASP A 192 -15.88 10.48 -6.64
C ASP A 192 -15.99 10.32 -5.11
N PRO A 193 -16.37 11.36 -4.35
CA PRO A 193 -16.39 11.27 -2.89
C PRO A 193 -17.37 10.22 -2.35
N GLU A 194 -18.45 9.94 -3.08
CA GLU A 194 -19.45 8.93 -2.67
C GLU A 194 -18.94 7.50 -2.85
N SER A 195 -17.82 7.31 -3.56
CA SER A 195 -17.21 5.99 -3.79
C SER A 195 -16.27 5.53 -2.67
N LEU A 196 -15.92 6.41 -1.72
CA LEU A 196 -15.02 6.05 -0.63
C LEU A 196 -15.67 5.00 0.28
N ASP A 197 -15.10 3.80 0.30
CA ASP A 197 -15.54 2.72 1.18
C ASP A 197 -14.36 2.07 1.90
N PHE A 198 -14.65 1.55 3.10
CA PHE A 198 -13.68 0.84 3.94
C PHE A 198 -14.19 -0.57 4.24
N ALA A 199 -13.37 -1.57 3.92
CA ALA A 199 -13.62 -2.94 4.32
C ALA A 199 -12.58 -3.41 5.34
N THR A 200 -12.94 -4.31 6.25
CA THR A 200 -11.96 -4.98 7.11
C THR A 200 -11.06 -5.87 6.25
N ALA A 201 -9.75 -5.87 6.51
CA ALA A 201 -8.77 -6.58 5.66
C ALA A 201 -8.86 -8.12 5.73
N GLY A 202 -9.69 -8.68 6.62
CA GLY A 202 -10.05 -10.09 6.67
C GLY A 202 -9.95 -10.71 8.06
N MET A 203 -10.16 -12.02 8.14
CA MET A 203 -10.22 -12.81 9.39
C MET A 203 -8.89 -12.91 10.15
N PHE A 204 -7.75 -12.65 9.49
CA PHE A 204 -6.42 -12.85 10.08
C PHE A 204 -5.72 -11.56 10.51
N ARG A 205 -6.23 -10.37 10.14
CA ARG A 205 -5.74 -9.06 10.58
C ARG A 205 -6.90 -8.07 10.65
N GLU A 206 -7.68 -8.14 11.74
CA GLU A 206 -8.84 -7.28 11.96
C GLU A 206 -8.45 -5.80 12.13
N ASP A 207 -7.20 -5.54 12.52
CA ASP A 207 -6.69 -4.19 12.76
C ASP A 207 -6.40 -3.42 11.47
N ARG A 208 -6.18 -4.13 10.36
CA ARG A 208 -5.97 -3.53 9.03
C ARG A 208 -7.29 -3.36 8.28
N TYR A 209 -7.27 -2.45 7.31
CA TYR A 209 -8.43 -2.18 6.47
C TYR A 209 -8.06 -2.00 5.00
N ASN A 210 -9.03 -2.25 4.13
CA ASN A 210 -8.94 -2.00 2.70
C ASN A 210 -9.68 -0.70 2.39
N VAL A 211 -9.22 0.01 1.36
CA VAL A 211 -9.83 1.24 0.85
C VAL A 211 -10.22 1.01 -0.59
N TYR A 212 -11.48 1.31 -0.90
CA TYR A 212 -11.98 1.38 -2.26
C TYR A 212 -12.28 2.84 -2.61
N LEU A 213 -11.81 3.26 -3.79
CA LEU A 213 -12.09 4.56 -4.40
C LEU A 213 -12.47 4.34 -5.86
N GLN A 214 -13.25 5.24 -6.43
CA GLN A 214 -13.52 5.30 -7.86
C GLN A 214 -13.14 6.67 -8.42
N LYS A 215 -12.38 6.66 -9.51
CA LYS A 215 -12.12 7.88 -10.28
C LYS A 215 -13.40 8.30 -11.00
N LYS A 216 -13.74 9.59 -10.96
CA LYS A 216 -14.88 10.17 -11.66
C LYS A 216 -14.89 9.75 -13.13
N ALA A 217 -16.09 9.43 -13.63
CA ALA A 217 -16.31 9.27 -15.05
C ALA A 217 -16.13 10.62 -15.77
N ALA A 218 -15.78 10.57 -17.06
CA ALA A 218 -15.65 11.75 -17.91
C ALA A 218 -17.01 12.34 -18.29
#